data_AF-A0A850GW58-F1
#
_entry.id   AF-A0A850GW58-F1
#
_cell.length_a   1.000
_cell.length_b   1.000
_cell.length_c   1.000
_cell.angle_alpha   90.00
_cell.angle_beta   90.00
_cell.angle_gamma   90.00
#
_symmetry.space_group_name_H-M   'P 1'
#
loop_
_entity.id
_entity.type
_entity.pdbx_description
1 polymer ?
#
loop_
_entity_poly.entity_id
_entity_poly.type
_entity_poly.pdbx_seq_one_letter_code
_entity_poly.pdbx_strand_id
1 'polypeptide(L)'
;MRVNPPHPATEDFLERKAQEKQMALELQREGKWPHLWRVVGEYSNYSVFEVADHDELHAILSKLPLFPYLEITVTPLATHPSSLAANP
;
A
#
# COMPACT_ATOMS: atom_id res chain seq x y z
N MET A 1 2.27 3.96 5.21
CA MET A 1 0.87 3.83 5.65
C MET A 1 0.83 3.29 7.07
N ARG A 2 0.22 4.03 8.00
CA ARG A 2 -0.02 3.58 9.38
C ARG A 2 -1.43 2.99 9.48
N VAL A 3 -1.57 1.86 10.14
CA VAL A 3 -2.87 1.20 10.37
C VAL A 3 -3.31 1.49 11.81
N ASN A 4 -4.50 2.06 11.96
CA ASN A 4 -5.13 2.38 13.24
C ASN A 4 -6.32 1.43 13.47
N PRO A 5 -6.07 0.16 13.87
CA PRO A 5 -7.14 -0.81 14.07
C PRO A 5 -8.02 -0.46 15.28
N PRO A 6 -9.30 -0.86 15.28
CA PRO A 6 -10.11 -0.80 16.49
C PRO A 6 -9.49 -1.68 17.59
N HIS A 7 -9.63 -1.25 18.84
CA HIS A 7 -9.22 -2.02 20.02
C HIS A 7 -10.41 -2.17 20.99
N PRO A 8 -10.87 -3.41 21.27
CA PRO A 8 -10.40 -4.67 20.68
C PRO A 8 -10.72 -4.77 19.18
N ALA A 9 -10.03 -5.68 18.48
CA ALA A 9 -10.31 -5.93 17.07
C ALA A 9 -11.74 -6.50 16.90
N THR A 10 -12.48 -5.95 15.94
CA THR A 10 -13.82 -6.44 15.58
C THR A 10 -13.74 -7.53 14.52
N GLU A 11 -14.79 -8.35 14.40
CA GLU A 11 -14.91 -9.37 13.35
C GLU A 11 -14.81 -8.73 11.96
N ASP A 12 -15.55 -7.64 11.72
CA ASP A 12 -15.48 -6.83 10.49
C ASP A 12 -14.05 -6.39 10.15
N PHE A 13 -13.24 -5.99 11.14
CA PHE A 13 -11.86 -5.58 10.91
C PHE A 13 -10.99 -6.77 10.46
N LEU A 14 -11.20 -7.94 11.06
CA LEU A 14 -10.48 -9.16 10.70
C LEU A 14 -10.85 -9.63 9.29
N GLU A 15 -12.13 -9.55 8.92
CA GLU A 15 -12.59 -9.85 7.56
C GLU A 15 -11.99 -8.89 6.52
N ARG A 16 -12.06 -7.58 6.77
CA ARG A 16 -11.43 -6.56 5.91
C ARG A 16 -9.93 -6.79 5.77
N LYS A 17 -9.24 -7.15 6.86
CA LYS A 17 -7.81 -7.49 6.82
C LYS A 17 -7.52 -8.71 5.94
N ALA A 18 -8.39 -9.71 5.92
CA ALA A 18 -8.25 -10.87 5.03
C ALA A 18 -8.46 -10.49 3.56
N GLN A 19 -9.46 -9.64 3.28
CA GLN A 19 -9.72 -9.12 1.93
C GLN A 19 -8.59 -8.22 1.43
N GLU A 20 -8.08 -7.33 2.29
CA GLU A 20 -6.91 -6.48 2.02
C GLU A 20 -5.70 -7.31 1.59
N LYS A 21 -5.45 -8.42 2.29
CA LYS A 21 -4.37 -9.34 1.93
C LYS A 21 -4.53 -9.88 0.50
N GLN A 22 -5.75 -10.25 0.09
CA GLN A 22 -5.98 -10.76 -1.27
C GLN A 22 -5.79 -9.67 -2.32
N MET A 23 -6.38 -8.49 -2.12
CA MET A 23 -6.24 -7.35 -3.02
C MET A 23 -4.76 -6.91 -3.14
N ALA A 24 -4.02 -6.86 -2.03
CA ALA A 24 -2.60 -6.54 -2.05
C ALA A 24 -1.76 -7.58 -2.80
N LEU A 25 -2.12 -8.87 -2.73
CA LEU A 25 -1.46 -9.93 -3.50
C LEU A 25 -1.76 -9.82 -5.00
N GLU A 26 -2.99 -9.45 -5.37
CA GLU A 26 -3.38 -9.21 -6.76
C GLU A 26 -2.63 -8.01 -7.34
N LEU A 27 -2.60 -6.87 -6.65
CA LEU A 27 -1.85 -5.68 -7.07
C LEU A 27 -0.35 -5.93 -7.21
N GLN A 28 0.23 -6.78 -6.36
CA GLN A 28 1.62 -7.23 -6.49
C GLN A 28 1.84 -8.07 -7.76
N ARG A 29 0.91 -8.99 -8.09
CA ARG A 29 0.98 -9.80 -9.32
C ARG A 29 0.81 -8.95 -10.58
N GLU A 30 -0.02 -7.91 -10.52
CA GLU A 30 -0.19 -6.93 -11.60
C GLU A 30 0.99 -5.97 -11.75
N GLY A 31 1.95 -6.00 -10.81
CA GLY A 31 3.12 -5.11 -10.82
C GLY A 31 2.83 -3.69 -10.31
N LYS A 32 1.61 -3.39 -9.86
CA LYS A 32 1.21 -2.06 -9.38
C LYS A 32 1.70 -1.75 -7.98
N TRP A 33 1.98 -2.77 -7.17
CA TRP A 33 2.49 -2.63 -5.81
C TRP A 33 3.79 -3.44 -5.64
N PRO A 34 4.88 -3.09 -6.35
CA PRO A 34 6.09 -3.92 -6.41
C PRO A 34 6.79 -4.08 -5.07
N HIS A 35 6.60 -3.15 -4.13
CA HIS A 35 7.26 -3.19 -2.84
C HIS A 35 6.33 -2.90 -1.67
N LEU A 36 6.39 -3.79 -0.67
CA LEU A 36 5.61 -3.72 0.56
C LEU A 36 6.47 -4.19 1.73
N TRP A 37 6.82 -3.28 2.64
CA TRP A 37 7.66 -3.56 3.80
C TRP A 37 6.96 -3.21 5.11
N ARG A 38 7.14 -4.05 6.13
CA ARG A 38 6.71 -3.77 7.51
C ARG A 38 7.72 -2.85 8.19
N VAL A 39 7.24 -1.80 8.86
CA VAL A 39 8.07 -1.04 9.80
C VAL A 39 8.22 -1.85 11.09
N VAL A 40 9.46 -2.08 11.52
CA VAL A 40 9.75 -2.91 12.70
C VAL A 40 9.24 -2.20 13.96
N GLY A 41 8.46 -2.93 14.77
CA GLY A 41 7.88 -2.40 16.01
C GLY A 41 6.58 -1.61 15.84
N GLU A 42 6.12 -1.39 14.61
CA GLU A 42 4.90 -0.61 14.33
C GLU A 42 3.90 -1.40 13.49
N TYR A 43 2.60 -1.09 13.67
CA TYR A 43 1.57 -1.55 12.76
C TYR A 43 1.41 -0.62 11.55
N SER A 44 2.53 -0.38 10.87
CA SER A 44 2.65 0.47 9.70
C SER A 44 3.46 -0.23 8.61
N ASN A 45 3.46 0.33 7.39
CA ASN A 45 4.24 -0.15 6.27
C ASN A 45 4.81 1.00 5.44
N TYR A 46 5.91 0.72 4.76
CA TYR A 46 6.35 1.48 3.58
C TYR A 46 5.98 0.69 2.33
N SER A 47 5.46 1.40 1.33
CA SER A 47 5.00 0.81 0.09
C SER A 47 5.42 1.68 -1.09
N VAL A 48 5.82 1.05 -2.19
CA VAL A 48 6.04 1.71 -3.47
C VAL A 48 4.98 1.18 -4.43
N PHE A 49 4.31 2.11 -5.10
CA PHE A 49 3.32 1.83 -6.13
C PHE A 49 3.84 2.34 -7.47
N GLU A 50 3.66 1.53 -8.51
CA GLU A 50 3.96 1.87 -9.90
C GLU A 50 2.64 1.92 -10.65
N VAL A 51 2.19 3.14 -10.97
CA VAL A 51 0.88 3.43 -11.54
C VAL A 51 1.01 4.55 -12.58
N ALA A 52 0.03 4.64 -13.49
CA ALA A 52 0.08 5.59 -14.60
C ALA A 52 0.01 7.05 -14.13
N ASP A 53 -0.80 7.32 -13.11
CA ASP A 53 -1.04 8.67 -12.60
C ASP A 53 -1.55 8.68 -11.15
N HIS A 54 -1.80 9.89 -10.64
CA HIS A 54 -2.31 10.09 -9.28
C HIS A 54 -3.74 9.60 -9.10
N ASP A 55 -4.56 9.58 -10.16
CA ASP A 55 -5.96 9.17 -10.09
C ASP A 55 -6.06 7.65 -9.95
N GLU A 56 -5.21 6.90 -10.67
CA GLU A 56 -5.07 5.46 -10.49
C GLU A 56 -4.59 5.14 -9.07
N LEU A 57 -3.59 5.85 -8.54
CA LEU A 57 -3.14 5.66 -7.17
C LEU A 57 -4.30 5.90 -6.18
N HIS A 58 -5.00 7.02 -6.33
CA HIS A 58 -6.11 7.36 -5.46
C HIS A 58 -7.24 6.31 -5.53
N ALA A 59 -7.56 5.82 -6.72
CA ALA A 59 -8.57 4.78 -6.91
C ALA A 59 -8.17 3.45 -6.26
N ILE A 60 -6.89 3.06 -6.33
CA ILE A 60 -6.38 1.87 -5.66
C ILE A 60 -6.48 2.04 -4.14
N LEU A 61 -5.91 3.13 -3.60
CA LEU A 61 -5.89 3.38 -2.17
C LEU A 61 -7.29 3.46 -1.56
N SER A 62 -8.21 4.15 -2.23
CA SER A 62 -9.60 4.32 -1.76
C SER A 62 -10.42 3.03 -1.78
N LYS A 63 -10.00 2.04 -2.57
CA LYS A 63 -10.63 0.71 -2.65
C LYS A 63 -10.06 -0.30 -1.67
N LEU A 64 -8.94 -0.01 -1.01
CA LEU A 64 -8.37 -0.89 0.00
C LEU A 64 -9.39 -1.15 1.11
N PRO A 65 -9.74 -2.42 1.42
CA PRO A 65 -10.67 -2.75 2.49
C PRO A 65 -10.35 -2.11 3.85
N LEU A 66 -9.07 -1.87 4.14
CA LEU A 66 -8.60 -1.20 5.35
C LEU A 66 -8.56 0.33 5.26
N PHE A 67 -8.86 0.96 4.11
CA PHE A 67 -8.79 2.41 3.91
C PHE A 67 -9.39 3.26 5.05
N PRO A 68 -10.54 2.91 5.66
CA PRO A 68 -11.08 3.66 6.80
C PRO A 68 -10.19 3.71 8.06
N TYR A 69 -9.23 2.80 8.16
CA TYR A 69 -8.29 2.66 9.28
C TYR A 69 -6.87 3.10 8.92
N LEU A 70 -6.64 3.60 7.69
CA LEU A 70 -5.31 3.97 7.21
C LEU A 70 -5.07 5.46 7.41
N GLU A 71 -3.89 5.77 7.93
CA GLU A 71 -3.28 7.08 7.81
C GLU A 71 -2.17 6.99 6.74
N ILE A 72 -2.36 7.75 5.67
CA ILE A 72 -1.57 7.64 4.44
C ILE A 72 -0.86 8.97 4.17
N THR A 73 0.43 8.89 3.88
CA THR A 73 1.23 9.97 3.31
C THR A 73 1.77 9.48 1.98
N VAL A 74 1.56 10.26 0.93
CA VAL A 74 2.03 9.96 -0.42
C VAL A 74 3.15 10.92 -0.78
N THR A 75 4.28 10.36 -1.23
CA THR A 75 5.42 11.12 -1.74
C THR A 75 5.69 10.67 -3.17
N PRO A 76 5.45 11.51 -4.19
CA PRO A 76 5.82 11.20 -5.56
C PRO A 76 7.34 11.02 -5.69
N LEU A 77 7.75 9.99 -6.43
CA LEU A 77 9.16 9.69 -6.68
C LEU A 77 9.47 9.87 -8.17
N ALA A 78 10.66 10.39 -8.48
CA ALA A 78 11.18 10.45 -9.84
C ALA A 78 12.32 9.44 -9.99
N THR A 79 12.51 8.90 -11.19
CA THR A 79 13.64 8.03 -11.50
C THR A 79 14.96 8.78 -11.27
N HIS A 80 15.79 8.27 -10.37
CA HIS A 80 17.11 8.84 -10.12
C HIS A 80 18.04 8.58 -11.32
N PRO A 81 18.76 9.59 -11.84
CA PRO A 81 19.60 9.44 -13.04
C PRO A 81 20.74 8.43 -12.87
N SER A 82 21.16 8.15 -11.63
CA SER A 82 22.17 7.12 -11.32
C SER A 82 21.58 5.74 -10.97
N SER A 83 20.29 5.50 -11.23
CA SER A 83 19.70 4.15 -11.09
C SER A 83 20.23 3.22 -12.19
N LEU A 84 20.47 1.94 -11.87
CA LEU A 84 20.84 0.94 -12.88
C LEU A 84 19.76 0.80 -13.96
N ALA A 85 18.48 0.93 -13.61
CA ALA A 85 17.40 0.92 -14.60
C ALA A 85 17.46 2.09 -15.59
N ALA A 86 18.08 3.21 -15.19
CA ALA A 86 18.32 4.37 -16.05
C ALA A 86 19.68 4.33 -16.79
N ASN A 87 20.55 3.37 -16.46
CA ASN A 87 21.88 3.16 -17.05
C ASN A 87 22.08 1.67 -17.39
N PRO A 88 21.37 1.16 -18.42
CA PRO A 88 21.40 -0.26 -18.78
C PRO A 88 22.74 -0.73 -19.38
#